data_AF-A0A374EQF6-F1
#
_entry.id   AF-A0A374EQF6-F1
#
_cell.length_a   1.000
_cell.length_b   1.000
_cell.length_c   1.000
_cell.angle_alpha   90.00
_cell.angle_beta   90.00
_cell.angle_gamma   90.00
#
_symmetry.space_group_name_H-M   'P 1'
#
loop_
_entity.id
_entity.type
_entity.pdbx_description
1 polymer ?
#
loop_
_entity_poly.entity_id
_entity_poly.type
_entity_poly.pdbx_seq_one_letter_code
_entity_poly.pdbx_strand_id
1 'polypeptide(L)'
;MIMIDRNELHAMKTAARFDEFGNTRFPTMAKRAVEFGLEPADSIKSEGMSCFARTNLGPTYTSHETFLRSPFCEDIHKVSEYDVAVVGIPYDSGASNRSGTRLGPAGIRHASSQISPFNPDYGVDLYENIKLCDAGDIYTLPANAEKTFDQITKGIGYIFSQGVTPIVLGGDHSTLSLRSGAFQSISTAISALSISTATAIAMLSKWTKKCTAQNGIIPLTCLTSAQKILCR
;
A
#
# COMPACT_ATOMS: atom_id res chain seq x y z
N MET A 1 39.61 8.52 -15.38
CA MET A 1 38.94 8.66 -14.07
C MET A 1 37.65 9.43 -14.32
N ILE A 2 36.49 8.76 -14.28
CA ILE A 2 35.20 9.43 -14.50
C ILE A 2 34.92 10.25 -13.24
N MET A 3 35.00 11.59 -13.34
CA MET A 3 34.55 12.46 -12.26
C MET A 3 33.02 12.50 -12.30
N ILE A 4 32.41 11.83 -11.33
CA ILE A 4 30.96 11.90 -11.11
C ILE A 4 30.68 13.20 -10.37
N ASP A 5 29.90 14.09 -10.98
CA ASP A 5 29.41 15.28 -10.31
C ASP A 5 28.42 14.87 -9.20
N ARG A 6 28.75 15.24 -7.96
CA ARG A 6 27.92 14.94 -6.79
C ARG A 6 26.52 15.57 -6.91
N ASN A 7 26.40 16.72 -7.56
CA ASN A 7 25.13 17.43 -7.69
C ASN A 7 24.21 16.79 -8.74
N GLU A 8 24.75 15.99 -9.65
CA GLU A 8 23.95 15.28 -10.64
C GLU A 8 23.35 13.97 -10.12
N LEU A 9 23.90 13.43 -9.02
CA LEU A 9 23.44 12.20 -8.38
C LEU A 9 21.98 12.34 -7.93
N HIS A 10 21.17 11.34 -8.30
CA HIS A 10 19.75 11.28 -7.95
C HIS A 10 19.52 11.42 -6.45
N ALA A 11 20.34 10.75 -5.63
CA ALA A 11 20.24 10.83 -4.18
C ALA A 11 20.46 12.26 -3.64
N MET A 12 21.38 13.03 -4.22
CA MET A 12 21.68 14.40 -3.77
C MET A 12 20.59 15.39 -4.17
N LYS A 13 20.02 15.21 -5.37
CA LYS A 13 18.83 15.97 -5.83
C LYS A 13 17.61 15.69 -4.96
N THR A 14 17.42 14.42 -4.59
CA THR A 14 16.35 14.03 -3.67
C THR A 14 16.61 14.56 -2.27
N ALA A 15 17.88 14.57 -1.83
CA ALA A 15 18.24 15.06 -0.51
C ALA A 15 17.93 16.55 -0.31
N ALA A 16 18.19 17.37 -1.33
CA ALA A 16 17.86 18.80 -1.31
C ALA A 16 16.35 19.09 -1.17
N ARG A 17 15.48 18.12 -1.50
CA ARG A 17 14.02 18.24 -1.36
C ARG A 17 13.50 17.81 0.00
N PHE A 18 14.34 17.29 0.90
CA PHE A 18 13.88 16.86 2.22
C PHE A 18 13.21 17.98 3.01
N ASP A 19 13.72 19.19 2.90
CA ASP A 19 13.21 20.36 3.60
C ASP A 19 11.91 20.91 2.99
N GLU A 20 11.53 20.44 1.80
CA GLU A 20 10.31 20.85 1.08
C GLU A 20 9.10 19.97 1.39
N PHE A 21 9.28 18.80 2.02
CA PHE A 21 8.14 17.91 2.34
C PHE A 21 7.26 18.52 3.44
N GLY A 22 5.97 18.60 3.15
CA GLY A 22 4.99 19.19 4.06
C GLY A 22 4.60 18.22 5.14
N ASN A 23 4.94 18.50 6.39
CA ASN A 23 4.52 17.65 7.52
C ASN A 23 3.04 17.86 7.90
N THR A 24 2.13 17.93 6.93
CA THR A 24 0.73 18.35 7.11
C THR A 24 -0.15 17.26 7.70
N ARG A 25 0.13 15.98 7.40
CA ARG A 25 -0.70 14.86 7.85
C ARG A 25 -0.32 14.35 9.23
N PHE A 26 0.92 14.50 9.66
CA PHE A 26 1.37 14.05 10.98
C PHE A 26 0.60 14.72 12.13
N PRO A 27 0.35 16.04 12.14
CA PRO A 27 -0.53 16.69 13.11
C PRO A 27 -1.96 16.16 13.08
N THR A 28 -2.49 15.84 11.89
CA THR A 28 -3.84 15.29 11.71
C THR A 28 -3.93 13.87 12.29
N MET A 29 -2.90 13.05 12.07
CA MET A 29 -2.81 11.70 12.63
C MET A 29 -2.61 11.72 14.15
N ALA A 30 -1.83 12.67 14.67
CA ALA A 30 -1.64 12.91 16.10
C ALA A 30 -2.95 13.29 16.78
N LYS A 31 -3.71 14.23 16.20
CA LYS A 31 -5.04 14.62 16.67
C LYS A 31 -6.00 13.42 16.66
N ARG A 32 -6.01 12.66 15.56
CA ARG A 32 -6.84 11.45 15.42
C ARG A 32 -6.48 10.39 16.46
N ALA A 33 -5.21 10.23 16.79
CA ALA A 33 -4.76 9.28 17.80
C ALA A 33 -5.34 9.60 19.18
N VAL A 34 -5.40 10.89 19.53
CA VAL A 34 -6.00 11.36 20.80
C VAL A 34 -7.53 11.28 20.75
N GLU A 35 -8.15 11.73 19.66
CA GLU A 35 -9.63 11.75 19.49
C GLU A 35 -10.26 10.36 19.59
N PHE A 36 -9.68 9.36 18.92
CA PHE A 36 -10.15 7.97 18.96
C PHE A 36 -9.48 7.14 20.07
N GLY A 37 -8.69 7.79 20.93
CA GLY A 37 -7.90 7.16 21.97
C GLY A 37 -8.26 7.67 23.37
N LEU A 38 -7.41 7.33 24.33
CA LEU A 38 -7.43 7.90 25.66
C LEU A 38 -6.28 8.90 25.77
N GLU A 39 -6.51 10.02 26.46
CA GLU A 39 -5.48 10.99 26.78
C GLU A 39 -4.27 10.32 27.47
N PRO A 40 -3.04 10.80 27.24
CA PRO A 40 -1.86 10.23 27.86
C PRO A 40 -1.90 10.44 29.38
N ALA A 41 -1.15 9.61 30.13
CA ALA A 41 -1.03 9.76 31.57
C ALA A 41 -0.50 11.17 31.95
N ASP A 42 -0.89 11.71 33.09
CA ASP A 42 -0.52 13.07 33.55
C ASP A 42 1.00 13.32 33.60
N SER A 43 1.79 12.26 33.74
CA SER A 43 3.26 12.30 33.74
C SER A 43 3.85 12.54 32.34
N ILE A 44 3.09 12.29 31.27
CA ILE A 44 3.52 12.37 29.88
C ILE A 44 2.95 13.65 29.26
N LYS A 45 3.82 14.66 29.06
CA LYS A 45 3.46 15.95 28.46
C LYS A 45 3.96 16.05 27.03
N SER A 46 3.37 15.30 26.11
CA SER A 46 3.71 15.42 24.69
C SER A 46 2.47 15.39 23.82
N GLU A 47 2.43 16.34 22.89
CA GLU A 47 1.32 16.50 21.97
C GLU A 47 1.23 15.32 20.99
N GLY A 48 0.02 14.85 20.73
CA GLY A 48 -0.21 13.77 19.76
C GLY A 48 0.07 12.36 20.24
N MET A 49 0.51 12.19 21.50
CA MET A 49 0.60 10.88 22.13
C MET A 49 -0.73 10.52 22.79
N SER A 50 -1.31 9.40 22.38
CA SER A 50 -2.43 8.78 23.09
C SER A 50 -1.92 7.64 23.95
N CYS A 51 -2.68 7.27 24.98
CA CYS A 51 -2.34 6.14 25.85
C CYS A 51 -2.25 4.80 25.09
N PHE A 52 -2.97 4.67 23.97
CA PHE A 52 -2.98 3.47 23.13
C PHE A 52 -2.34 3.77 21.77
N ALA A 53 -1.41 2.93 21.32
CA ALA A 53 -0.82 3.05 19.98
C ALA A 53 -1.83 2.66 18.88
N ARG A 54 -2.63 3.64 18.45
CA ARG A 54 -3.72 3.46 17.47
C ARG A 54 -3.36 3.89 16.05
N THR A 55 -2.27 4.64 15.89
CA THR A 55 -1.81 5.16 14.59
C THR A 55 -0.38 4.69 14.29
N ASN A 56 0.08 4.92 13.07
CA ASN A 56 1.46 4.66 12.65
C ASN A 56 2.51 5.56 13.34
N LEU A 57 2.10 6.47 14.23
CA LEU A 57 2.95 7.35 15.01
C LEU A 57 3.58 6.66 16.23
N GLY A 58 2.99 5.54 16.67
CA GLY A 58 3.51 4.75 17.77
C GLY A 58 4.83 4.05 17.42
N PRO A 59 5.52 3.49 18.43
CA PRO A 59 6.70 2.66 18.19
C PRO A 59 6.41 1.55 17.20
N THR A 60 7.41 1.19 16.39
CA THR A 60 7.26 0.29 15.24
C THR A 60 6.72 -1.10 15.59
N TYR A 61 6.98 -1.58 16.80
CA TYR A 61 6.52 -2.88 17.31
C TYR A 61 5.10 -2.85 17.91
N THR A 62 4.42 -1.70 17.86
CA THR A 62 3.06 -1.51 18.39
C THR A 62 2.06 -1.30 17.24
N SER A 63 0.76 -1.39 17.54
CA SER A 63 -0.39 -1.23 16.64
C SER A 63 -0.88 -2.51 15.92
N HIS A 64 -1.94 -2.34 15.13
CA HIS A 64 -2.65 -3.41 14.42
C HIS A 64 -1.84 -3.90 13.22
N GLU A 65 -1.95 -5.19 12.89
CA GLU A 65 -1.25 -5.83 11.77
C GLU A 65 -1.86 -5.46 10.40
N THR A 66 -1.94 -4.16 10.07
CA THR A 66 -2.33 -3.66 8.75
C THR A 66 -1.10 -3.33 7.90
N PHE A 67 -1.26 -3.29 6.58
CA PHE A 67 -0.18 -2.94 5.67
C PHE A 67 0.35 -1.52 5.95
N LEU A 68 1.66 -1.38 6.19
CA LEU A 68 2.35 -0.13 6.56
C LEU A 68 1.75 0.61 7.77
N ARG A 69 0.99 -0.08 8.63
CA ARG A 69 0.20 0.53 9.72
C ARG A 69 -0.83 1.56 9.20
N SER A 70 -1.37 1.30 8.01
CA SER A 70 -2.41 2.11 7.38
C SER A 70 -3.76 1.92 8.09
N PRO A 71 -4.68 2.90 8.01
CA PRO A 71 -6.00 2.75 8.59
C PRO A 71 -6.74 1.56 7.97
N PHE A 72 -7.31 0.74 8.84
CA PHE A 72 -8.20 -0.35 8.44
C PHE A 72 -9.54 0.21 7.97
N CYS A 73 -10.01 -0.24 6.82
CA CYS A 73 -11.32 0.11 6.29
C CYS A 73 -12.39 -0.79 6.92
N GLU A 74 -13.02 -0.31 8.02
CA GLU A 74 -14.07 -1.07 8.71
C GLU A 74 -15.32 -1.26 7.83
N ASP A 75 -15.69 -0.24 7.06
CA ASP A 75 -16.83 -0.25 6.14
C ASP A 75 -16.34 -0.22 4.70
N ILE A 76 -16.41 -1.38 4.03
CA ILE A 76 -15.98 -1.53 2.63
C ILE A 76 -16.76 -0.61 1.67
N HIS A 77 -17.95 -0.14 2.04
CA HIS A 77 -18.72 0.79 1.23
C HIS A 77 -18.12 2.20 1.19
N LYS A 78 -17.24 2.52 2.14
CA LYS A 78 -16.50 3.80 2.20
C LYS A 78 -15.11 3.73 1.60
N VAL A 79 -14.79 2.66 0.88
CA VAL A 79 -13.47 2.50 0.24
C VAL A 79 -13.16 3.62 -0.76
N SER A 80 -14.19 4.27 -1.34
CA SER A 80 -14.06 5.41 -2.25
C SER A 80 -13.42 6.66 -1.62
N GLU A 81 -13.31 6.74 -0.29
CA GLU A 81 -12.63 7.83 0.41
C GLU A 81 -11.10 7.77 0.27
N TYR A 82 -10.57 6.63 -0.19
CA TYR A 82 -9.15 6.34 -0.34
C TYR A 82 -8.73 6.27 -1.81
N ASP A 83 -7.46 6.58 -2.09
CA ASP A 83 -6.91 6.50 -3.45
C ASP A 83 -6.42 5.07 -3.77
N VAL A 84 -5.91 4.40 -2.73
CA VAL A 84 -5.32 3.06 -2.83
C VAL A 84 -5.83 2.18 -1.69
N ALA A 85 -6.32 0.98 -2.04
CA ALA A 85 -6.76 -0.02 -1.09
C ALA A 85 -5.88 -1.28 -1.20
N VAL A 86 -5.30 -1.70 -0.08
CA VAL A 86 -4.54 -2.95 0.02
C VAL A 86 -5.47 -4.07 0.41
N VAL A 87 -5.40 -5.19 -0.31
CA VAL A 87 -6.28 -6.35 -0.14
C VAL A 87 -5.45 -7.61 -0.14
N GLY A 88 -5.62 -8.49 0.85
CA GLY A 88 -4.98 -9.79 0.86
C GLY A 88 -5.84 -10.90 0.24
N ILE A 89 -5.19 -11.86 -0.39
CA ILE A 89 -5.82 -13.07 -0.93
C ILE A 89 -5.10 -14.30 -0.37
N PRO A 90 -5.52 -14.82 0.79
CA PRO A 90 -4.91 -15.97 1.43
C PRO A 90 -5.34 -17.28 0.75
N TYR A 91 -4.79 -17.58 -0.43
CA TYR A 91 -5.10 -18.78 -1.22
C TYR A 91 -3.84 -19.54 -1.61
N ASP A 92 -3.80 -20.86 -1.42
CA ASP A 92 -2.69 -21.72 -1.83
C ASP A 92 -3.09 -23.07 -2.43
N SER A 93 -4.39 -23.29 -2.70
CA SER A 93 -4.88 -24.58 -3.19
C SER A 93 -4.48 -24.87 -4.65
N GLY A 94 -3.89 -23.90 -5.35
CA GLY A 94 -3.27 -24.08 -6.66
C GLY A 94 -1.76 -24.41 -6.61
N ALA A 95 -1.16 -24.50 -5.43
CA ALA A 95 0.24 -24.87 -5.28
C ALA A 95 0.49 -26.34 -5.65
N SER A 96 1.38 -26.59 -6.61
CA SER A 96 1.71 -27.94 -7.07
C SER A 96 2.72 -28.68 -6.18
N ASN A 97 3.41 -27.96 -5.30
CA ASN A 97 4.48 -28.50 -4.47
C ASN A 97 4.26 -28.17 -2.98
N ARG A 98 4.90 -27.12 -2.46
CA ARG A 98 4.79 -26.73 -1.06
C ARG A 98 3.64 -25.75 -0.86
N SER A 99 2.73 -26.09 0.04
CA SER A 99 1.69 -25.19 0.54
C SER A 99 2.26 -24.20 1.58
N GLY A 100 1.46 -23.20 1.97
CA GLY A 100 1.83 -22.21 2.98
C GLY A 100 1.76 -20.76 2.50
N THR A 101 1.62 -20.51 1.19
CA THR A 101 1.50 -19.14 0.66
C THR A 101 0.23 -18.43 1.12
N ARG A 102 -0.78 -19.16 1.64
CA ARG A 102 -1.96 -18.57 2.29
C ARG A 102 -1.62 -17.69 3.50
N LEU A 103 -0.47 -17.89 4.14
CA LEU A 103 0.03 -17.07 5.24
C LEU A 103 0.82 -15.84 4.75
N GLY A 104 1.06 -15.74 3.44
CA GLY A 104 1.80 -14.65 2.81
C GLY A 104 1.25 -13.26 3.14
N PRO A 105 -0.06 -12.99 2.99
CA PRO A 105 -0.63 -11.68 3.27
C PRO A 105 -0.36 -11.21 4.71
N ALA A 106 -0.59 -12.08 5.70
CA ALA A 106 -0.32 -11.77 7.10
C ALA A 106 1.17 -11.50 7.36
N GLY A 107 2.07 -12.34 6.81
CA GLY A 107 3.51 -12.14 6.93
C GLY A 107 3.99 -10.83 6.29
N ILE A 108 3.43 -10.44 5.14
CA ILE A 108 3.73 -9.18 4.48
C ILE A 108 3.29 -7.99 5.34
N ARG A 109 2.08 -8.04 5.93
CA ARG A 109 1.61 -6.98 6.84
C ARG A 109 2.53 -6.84 8.05
N HIS A 110 2.89 -7.95 8.68
CA HIS A 110 3.82 -7.95 9.80
C HIS A 110 5.19 -7.37 9.43
N ALA A 111 5.79 -7.80 8.32
CA ALA A 111 7.06 -7.27 7.84
C ALA A 111 6.96 -5.78 7.45
N SER A 112 5.80 -5.32 6.97
CA SER A 112 5.59 -3.94 6.55
C SER A 112 5.54 -2.96 7.73
N SER A 113 5.10 -3.43 8.90
CA SER A 113 5.06 -2.61 10.12
C SER A 113 6.44 -2.07 10.50
N GLN A 114 7.49 -2.81 10.16
CA GLN A 114 8.89 -2.50 10.49
C GLN A 114 9.54 -1.46 9.57
N ILE A 115 8.88 -1.11 8.46
CA ILE A 115 9.46 -0.27 7.41
C ILE A 115 8.84 1.12 7.45
N SER A 116 9.67 2.13 7.20
CA SER A 116 9.20 3.50 7.06
C SER A 116 8.44 3.67 5.74
N PRO A 117 7.29 4.38 5.73
CA PRO A 117 6.55 4.69 4.50
C PRO A 117 7.29 5.67 3.59
N PHE A 118 8.36 6.29 4.06
CA PHE A 118 9.17 7.22 3.30
C PHE A 118 10.22 6.48 2.45
N ASN A 119 10.27 6.80 1.15
CA ASN A 119 11.28 6.29 0.25
C ASN A 119 12.37 7.35 -0.01
N PRO A 120 13.63 7.13 0.41
CA PRO A 120 14.72 8.10 0.27
C PRO A 120 15.26 8.25 -1.15
N ASP A 121 15.16 7.21 -1.98
CA ASP A 121 15.66 7.29 -3.37
C ASP A 121 14.79 8.21 -4.21
N TYR A 122 13.48 8.12 -3.97
CA TYR A 122 12.50 8.97 -4.64
C TYR A 122 12.21 10.25 -3.86
N GLY A 123 12.43 10.31 -2.55
CA GLY A 123 11.98 11.44 -1.75
C GLY A 123 10.48 11.56 -1.87
N VAL A 124 9.78 10.49 -1.49
CA VAL A 124 8.34 10.47 -1.49
C VAL A 124 7.92 9.89 -0.16
N ASP A 125 7.15 10.66 0.60
CA ASP A 125 6.33 10.11 1.67
C ASP A 125 5.00 9.63 1.09
N LEU A 126 4.74 8.33 1.22
CA LEU A 126 3.48 7.73 0.77
C LEU A 126 2.29 8.30 1.52
N TYR A 127 2.41 8.52 2.83
CA TYR A 127 1.29 9.00 3.62
C TYR A 127 0.98 10.44 3.31
N GLU A 128 1.93 11.28 2.93
CA GLU A 128 1.66 12.68 2.58
C GLU A 128 0.89 12.81 1.26
N ASN A 129 1.25 11.97 0.28
CA ASN A 129 0.78 12.13 -1.09
C ASN A 129 -0.45 11.28 -1.44
N ILE A 130 -0.69 10.15 -0.76
CA ILE A 130 -1.75 9.18 -1.11
C ILE A 130 -2.60 8.87 0.12
N LYS A 131 -3.91 8.75 -0.03
CA LYS A 131 -4.77 8.14 0.99
C LYS A 131 -4.78 6.62 0.84
N LEU A 132 -4.05 5.95 1.72
CA LEU A 132 -3.91 4.49 1.75
C LEU A 132 -4.84 3.88 2.82
N CYS A 133 -5.52 2.80 2.48
CA CYS A 133 -6.22 1.94 3.46
C CYS A 133 -5.90 0.46 3.28
N ASP A 134 -6.04 -0.31 4.36
CA ASP A 134 -6.10 -1.78 4.32
C ASP A 134 -7.58 -2.21 4.33
N ALA A 135 -8.02 -2.87 3.27
CA ALA A 135 -9.38 -3.38 3.11
C ALA A 135 -9.52 -4.83 3.65
N GLY A 136 -8.47 -5.36 4.28
CA GLY A 136 -8.46 -6.71 4.84
C GLY A 136 -8.26 -7.78 3.77
N ASP A 137 -8.80 -8.96 4.04
CA ASP A 137 -8.62 -10.13 3.18
C ASP A 137 -9.94 -10.52 2.49
N ILE A 138 -9.83 -10.94 1.23
CA ILE A 138 -10.95 -11.58 0.55
C ILE A 138 -11.14 -12.96 1.18
N TYR A 139 -12.37 -13.26 1.56
CA TYR A 139 -12.73 -14.55 2.09
C TYR A 139 -12.56 -15.66 1.02
N THR A 140 -11.55 -16.51 1.19
CA THR A 140 -11.26 -17.63 0.28
C THR A 140 -11.93 -18.91 0.77
N LEU A 141 -12.33 -19.79 -0.15
CA LEU A 141 -12.96 -21.08 0.14
C LEU A 141 -11.95 -22.21 -0.21
N PRO A 142 -11.19 -22.75 0.76
CA PRO A 142 -10.08 -23.68 0.47
C PRO A 142 -10.48 -24.93 -0.31
N ALA A 143 -11.73 -25.39 -0.15
CA ALA A 143 -12.26 -26.59 -0.77
C ALA A 143 -12.88 -26.37 -2.17
N ASN A 144 -13.08 -25.12 -2.60
CA ASN A 144 -13.69 -24.82 -3.88
C ASN A 144 -12.97 -23.64 -4.55
N ALA A 145 -12.12 -23.98 -5.52
CA ALA A 145 -11.34 -23.02 -6.29
C ALA A 145 -12.24 -22.08 -7.11
N GLU A 146 -13.23 -22.62 -7.82
CA GLU A 146 -14.12 -21.83 -8.70
C GLU A 146 -14.85 -20.74 -7.91
N LYS A 147 -15.51 -21.12 -6.80
CA LYS A 147 -16.20 -20.16 -5.93
C LYS A 147 -15.25 -19.15 -5.29
N THR A 148 -14.01 -19.55 -5.00
CA THR A 148 -12.98 -18.63 -4.51
C THR A 148 -12.64 -17.59 -5.55
N PHE A 149 -12.45 -17.98 -6.81
CA PHE A 149 -12.16 -17.05 -7.90
C PHE A 149 -13.33 -16.11 -8.20
N ASP A 150 -14.57 -16.59 -8.09
CA ASP A 150 -15.78 -15.73 -8.19
C ASP A 150 -15.79 -14.66 -7.09
N GLN A 151 -15.50 -15.06 -5.85
CA GLN A 151 -15.45 -14.16 -4.71
C GLN A 151 -14.33 -13.11 -4.85
N ILE A 152 -13.14 -13.55 -5.29
CA ILE A 152 -12.01 -12.66 -5.57
C ILE A 152 -12.37 -11.67 -6.69
N THR A 153 -12.94 -12.15 -7.79
CA THR A 153 -13.38 -11.31 -8.91
C THR A 153 -14.36 -10.25 -8.45
N LYS A 154 -15.35 -10.63 -7.64
CA LYS A 154 -16.34 -9.70 -7.10
C LYS A 154 -15.71 -8.66 -6.18
N GLY A 155 -14.82 -9.07 -5.26
CA GLY A 155 -14.16 -8.18 -4.30
C GLY A 155 -13.27 -7.14 -4.97
N ILE A 156 -12.37 -7.58 -5.87
CA ILE A 156 -11.48 -6.68 -6.60
C ILE A 156 -12.28 -5.79 -7.56
N GLY A 157 -13.26 -6.37 -8.27
CA GLY A 157 -14.13 -5.61 -9.17
C GLY A 157 -14.91 -4.51 -8.46
N TYR A 158 -15.37 -4.77 -7.22
CA TYR A 158 -16.04 -3.77 -6.40
C TYR A 158 -15.10 -2.59 -6.07
N ILE A 159 -13.90 -2.85 -5.56
CA ILE A 159 -12.94 -1.79 -5.21
C ILE A 159 -12.58 -0.95 -6.43
N PHE A 160 -12.32 -1.61 -7.57
CA PHE A 160 -12.01 -0.91 -8.81
C PHE A 160 -13.20 -0.07 -9.31
N SER A 161 -14.44 -0.56 -9.18
CA SER A 161 -15.64 0.19 -9.56
C SER A 161 -15.84 1.48 -8.76
N GLN A 162 -15.25 1.58 -7.57
CA GLN A 162 -15.27 2.77 -6.72
C GLN A 162 -14.18 3.80 -7.09
N GLY A 163 -13.39 3.55 -8.15
CA GLY A 163 -12.31 4.44 -8.59
C GLY A 163 -11.01 4.30 -7.78
N VAL A 164 -10.92 3.30 -6.90
CA VAL A 164 -9.78 3.05 -6.02
C VAL A 164 -8.82 2.07 -6.68
N THR A 165 -7.51 2.29 -6.54
CA THR A 165 -6.51 1.36 -7.08
C THR A 165 -6.26 0.20 -6.09
N PRO A 166 -6.59 -1.05 -6.43
CA PRO A 166 -6.33 -2.19 -5.54
C PRO A 166 -4.87 -2.64 -5.61
N ILE A 167 -4.23 -2.82 -4.45
CA ILE A 167 -2.94 -3.52 -4.29
C ILE A 167 -3.22 -4.88 -3.67
N VAL A 168 -2.88 -5.94 -4.40
CA VAL A 168 -3.17 -7.30 -3.99
C VAL A 168 -1.96 -7.92 -3.32
N LEU A 169 -2.11 -8.35 -2.07
CA LEU A 169 -1.16 -9.21 -1.37
C LEU A 169 -1.57 -10.66 -1.64
N GLY A 170 -0.86 -11.31 -2.55
CA GLY A 170 -1.22 -12.63 -3.04
C GLY A 170 -0.93 -13.77 -2.07
N GLY A 171 -1.44 -14.94 -2.47
CA GLY A 171 -0.98 -16.25 -2.02
C GLY A 171 -0.21 -16.93 -3.14
N ASP A 172 -0.68 -18.08 -3.62
CA ASP A 172 -0.12 -18.71 -4.81
C ASP A 172 -0.33 -17.87 -6.09
N HIS A 173 0.40 -18.20 -7.15
CA HIS A 173 0.30 -17.50 -8.43
C HIS A 173 -1.00 -17.77 -9.19
N SER A 174 -1.80 -18.76 -8.79
CA SER A 174 -3.08 -19.05 -9.45
C SER A 174 -4.11 -17.96 -9.20
N THR A 175 -3.97 -17.21 -8.10
CA THR A 175 -4.71 -15.97 -7.83
C THR A 175 -4.55 -14.91 -8.92
N LEU A 176 -3.48 -14.97 -9.71
CA LEU A 176 -3.24 -14.07 -10.84
C LEU A 176 -3.99 -14.48 -12.12
N SER A 177 -4.41 -15.75 -12.23
CA SER A 177 -5.10 -16.31 -13.41
C SER A 177 -6.62 -16.06 -13.40
N LEU A 178 -7.09 -15.05 -12.67
CA LEU A 178 -8.50 -14.65 -12.64
C LEU A 178 -9.00 -14.33 -14.06
N ARG A 179 -10.09 -15.01 -14.43
CA ARG A 179 -10.60 -15.13 -15.80
C ARG A 179 -11.54 -14.01 -16.23
N SER A 180 -11.61 -12.91 -15.49
CA SER A 180 -12.58 -11.83 -15.72
C SER A 180 -12.05 -10.77 -16.69
N GLY A 181 -12.88 -10.38 -17.66
CA GLY A 181 -12.55 -9.36 -18.68
C GLY A 181 -12.20 -7.98 -18.11
N ALA A 182 -12.61 -7.67 -16.87
CA ALA A 182 -12.15 -6.50 -16.13
C ALA A 182 -10.63 -6.55 -15.86
N PHE A 183 -10.07 -7.75 -15.69
CA PHE A 183 -8.66 -7.96 -15.42
C PHE A 183 -7.80 -7.94 -16.68
N GLN A 184 -8.34 -8.10 -17.89
CA GLN A 184 -7.53 -7.99 -19.13
C GLN A 184 -7.07 -6.54 -19.38
N SER A 185 -7.84 -5.55 -18.91
CA SER A 185 -7.45 -4.13 -18.87
C SER A 185 -6.52 -3.80 -17.68
N ILE A 186 -6.48 -4.66 -16.66
CA ILE A 186 -5.69 -4.52 -15.42
C ILE A 186 -4.44 -5.43 -15.45
N SER A 187 -4.35 -6.34 -16.42
CA SER A 187 -3.32 -7.40 -16.56
C SER A 187 -1.91 -6.81 -16.60
N THR A 188 -1.75 -5.59 -17.10
CA THR A 188 -0.44 -4.93 -17.16
C THR A 188 -0.05 -4.17 -15.88
N ALA A 189 -1.00 -3.92 -14.97
CA ALA A 189 -0.73 -3.36 -13.64
C ALA A 189 -0.51 -4.45 -12.57
N ILE A 190 -1.03 -5.66 -12.80
CA ILE A 190 -0.99 -6.79 -11.85
C ILE A 190 0.03 -7.88 -12.26
N SER A 191 0.66 -7.77 -13.44
CA SER A 191 1.71 -8.70 -13.86
C SER A 191 2.91 -8.67 -12.91
N ALA A 192 3.05 -9.73 -12.11
CA ALA A 192 4.19 -10.07 -11.24
C ALA A 192 4.31 -9.33 -9.91
N LEU A 193 3.40 -9.57 -8.97
CA LEU A 193 3.57 -9.05 -7.61
C LEU A 193 3.30 -10.11 -6.53
N SER A 194 4.24 -11.04 -6.38
CA SER A 194 4.57 -11.60 -5.07
C SER A 194 5.51 -10.59 -4.42
N ILE A 195 4.95 -9.66 -3.65
CA ILE A 195 5.62 -8.39 -3.31
C ILE A 195 6.35 -8.53 -1.98
N SER A 196 7.67 -8.38 -1.99
CA SER A 196 8.36 -7.96 -0.78
C SER A 196 7.95 -6.52 -0.45
N THR A 197 7.70 -6.22 0.82
CA THR A 197 7.23 -4.92 1.31
C THR A 197 7.97 -3.70 0.73
N ALA A 198 9.29 -3.79 0.57
CA ALA A 198 10.12 -2.74 -0.05
C ALA A 198 9.74 -2.45 -1.51
N THR A 199 9.35 -3.47 -2.28
CA THR A 199 8.95 -3.33 -3.68
C THR A 199 7.61 -2.60 -3.81
N ALA A 200 6.65 -2.88 -2.92
CA ALA A 200 5.37 -2.18 -2.89
C ALA A 200 5.56 -0.67 -2.64
N ILE A 201 6.43 -0.31 -1.68
CA ILE A 201 6.75 1.09 -1.38
C ILE A 201 7.41 1.77 -2.59
N ALA A 202 8.37 1.12 -3.25
CA ALA A 202 9.01 1.66 -4.44
C ALA A 202 8.03 1.87 -5.60
N MET A 203 7.09 0.94 -5.80
CA MET A 203 6.04 1.08 -6.81
C MET A 203 5.10 2.23 -6.51
N LEU A 204 4.59 2.29 -5.28
CA LEU A 204 3.75 3.39 -4.82
C LEU A 204 4.48 4.72 -4.98
N SER A 205 5.76 4.80 -4.60
CA SER A 205 6.58 6.01 -4.73
C SER A 205 6.77 6.45 -6.19
N LYS A 206 7.01 5.49 -7.10
CA LYS A 206 7.08 5.74 -8.55
C LYS A 206 5.75 6.24 -9.10
N TRP A 207 4.64 5.64 -8.68
CA TRP A 207 3.29 6.04 -9.06
C TRP A 207 2.99 7.46 -8.56
N THR A 208 3.24 7.75 -7.28
CA THR A 208 3.09 9.08 -6.68
C THR A 208 3.82 10.14 -7.48
N LYS A 209 5.13 9.96 -7.74
CA LYS A 209 5.94 10.92 -8.50
C LYS A 209 5.34 11.24 -9.86
N LYS A 210 4.78 10.22 -10.50
CA LYS A 210 4.24 10.34 -11.84
C LYS A 210 2.90 11.06 -11.84
N CYS A 211 2.07 10.83 -10.82
CA CYS A 211 0.80 11.53 -10.62
C CYS A 211 1.02 13.00 -10.22
N THR A 212 1.99 13.31 -9.34
CA THR A 212 2.33 14.69 -8.97
C THR A 212 2.95 15.48 -10.12
N ALA A 213 3.67 14.83 -11.04
CA ALA A 213 4.20 15.49 -12.24
C ALA A 213 3.15 15.88 -13.30
N GLN A 214 1.88 15.44 -13.17
CA GLN A 214 0.84 15.63 -14.19
C GLN A 214 -0.32 16.58 -13.79
N ASN A 215 -0.15 17.45 -12.79
CA ASN A 215 -1.13 18.48 -12.41
C ASN A 215 -2.58 17.95 -12.22
N GLY A 216 -2.76 17.00 -11.31
CA GLY A 216 -4.03 16.79 -10.59
C GLY A 216 -5.21 16.20 -11.38
N ILE A 217 -5.10 15.96 -12.68
CA ILE A 217 -6.10 15.22 -13.45
C ILE A 217 -5.47 13.87 -13.77
N ILE A 218 -6.00 12.78 -13.19
CA ILE A 218 -5.56 11.40 -13.50
C ILE A 218 -6.10 11.07 -14.89
N PRO A 219 -5.30 11.10 -15.97
CA PRO A 219 -5.77 10.60 -17.25
C PRO A 219 -5.49 9.09 -17.27
N LEU A 220 -6.33 8.31 -17.96
CA LEU A 220 -6.08 6.87 -18.22
C LEU A 220 -4.66 6.59 -18.78
N THR A 221 -3.98 7.61 -19.31
CA THR A 221 -2.61 7.56 -19.84
C THR A 221 -1.51 7.53 -18.76
N CYS A 222 -1.81 7.89 -17.51
CA CYS A 222 -0.84 7.78 -16.41
C CYS A 222 -0.73 6.35 -15.87
N LEU A 223 -1.73 5.51 -16.10
CA LEU A 223 -1.64 4.05 -15.88
C LEU A 223 -0.71 3.38 -16.91
N THR A 224 -0.72 3.83 -18.18
CA THR A 224 0.09 3.19 -19.24
C THR A 224 1.56 3.56 -19.17
N SER A 225 1.95 4.80 -18.85
CA SER A 225 3.39 5.15 -18.85
C SER A 225 4.18 4.61 -17.63
N ALA A 226 3.51 3.98 -16.64
CA ALA A 226 4.19 3.20 -15.60
C ALA A 226 4.78 1.89 -16.20
N GLN A 227 4.22 1.42 -17.33
CA GLN A 227 4.74 0.26 -18.09
C GLN A 227 6.20 0.44 -18.54
N LYS A 228 6.66 1.66 -18.85
CA LYS A 228 8.03 1.87 -19.34
C LYS A 228 9.12 1.83 -18.26
N ILE A 229 8.74 1.98 -16.99
CA ILE A 229 9.68 2.00 -15.86
C ILE A 229 9.91 0.60 -15.27
N LEU A 230 9.08 -0.38 -15.63
CA LEU A 230 9.17 -1.76 -15.14
C LEU A 230 9.80 -2.76 -16.13
N CYS A 231 9.90 -2.42 -17.42
CA CYS A 231 10.54 -3.26 -18.45
C CYS A 231 11.94 -2.77 -18.87
N ARG A 232 12.66 -2.05 -18.01
CA ARG A 232 14.09 -1.76 -18.15
C ARG A 232 14.82 -2.07 -16.86
#